data_AF-A0A438HN64-F1
#
_entry.id   AF-A0A438HN64-F1
#
_cell.length_a   1.000
_cell.length_b   1.000
_cell.length_c   1.000
_cell.angle_alpha   90.00
_cell.angle_beta   90.00
_cell.angle_gamma   90.00
#
_symmetry.space_group_name_H-M   'P 1'
#
loop_
_entity.id
_entity.type
_entity.pdbx_description
1 polymer ?
#
loop_
_entity_poly.entity_id
_entity_poly.type
_entity_poly.pdbx_seq_one_letter_code
_entity_poly.pdbx_strand_id
1 'polypeptide(L)' 'MSGEEEENAAELKIGDEFLKAKCLMNCEVAVILEHKYEQLQQMSDDPLNQVSQ' A
#
# COMPACT_ATOMS: atom_id res chain seq x y z
N MET A 1 -8.84 -21.34 21.45
CA MET A 1 -9.70 -20.59 20.52
C MET A 1 -9.19 -19.16 20.60
N SER A 2 -8.39 -18.70 19.64
CA SER A 2 -7.96 -17.30 19.59
C SER A 2 -9.22 -16.44 19.51
N GLY A 3 -9.45 -15.59 20.52
CA GLY A 3 -10.61 -14.72 20.62
C GLY A 3 -10.49 -13.50 19.71
N GLU A 4 -10.02 -13.69 18.47
CA GLU A 4 -10.00 -12.61 17.48
C GLU A 4 -11.45 -12.30 17.10
N GLU A 5 -11.84 -11.06 17.34
CA GLU A 5 -13.14 -10.57 16.96
C GLU A 5 -13.28 -10.58 15.43
N GLU A 6 -14.30 -11.26 14.92
CA GLU A 6 -14.55 -11.34 13.47
C GLU A 6 -14.77 -9.95 12.88
N GLU A 7 -14.01 -9.59 11.84
CA GLU A 7 -14.14 -8.31 11.14
C GLU A 7 -15.38 -8.30 10.24
N ASN A 8 -16.09 -7.17 10.20
CA ASN A 8 -17.30 -6.98 9.39
C ASN A 8 -17.40 -5.55 8.86
N ALA A 9 -17.17 -5.39 7.55
CA ALA A 9 -17.22 -4.09 6.88
C ALA A 9 -18.62 -3.44 6.88
N ALA A 10 -19.70 -4.24 6.88
CA ALA A 10 -21.07 -3.71 6.92
C ALA A 10 -21.42 -3.06 8.27
N GLU A 11 -20.74 -3.48 9.33
CA GLU A 11 -20.91 -2.98 10.70
C GLU A 11 -19.80 -2.00 11.13
N LEU A 12 -18.93 -1.59 10.19
CA LEU A 12 -17.73 -0.78 10.47
C LEU A 12 -16.79 -1.41 11.50
N LYS A 13 -16.85 -2.74 11.66
CA LYS A 13 -15.97 -3.51 12.52
C LYS A 13 -14.74 -3.92 11.73
N ILE A 14 -13.84 -2.96 11.55
CA ILE A 14 -12.53 -3.12 10.91
C ILE A 14 -11.48 -3.19 12.01
N GLY A 15 -10.50 -4.10 11.90
CA GLY A 15 -9.50 -4.33 12.94
C GLY A 15 -8.78 -3.07 13.39
N ASP A 16 -8.25 -3.09 14.62
CA ASP A 16 -7.67 -1.92 15.29
C ASP A 16 -6.55 -1.23 14.49
N GLU A 17 -5.82 -2.00 13.68
CA GLU A 17 -4.78 -1.47 12.78
C GLU A 17 -5.31 -0.52 11.70
N PHE A 18 -6.60 -0.63 11.36
CA PHE A 18 -7.26 0.20 10.34
C PHE A 18 -7.99 1.42 10.92
N LEU A 19 -8.08 1.57 12.24
CA LEU A 19 -8.80 2.70 12.87
C LEU A 19 -8.26 4.08 12.48
N LYS A 20 -6.97 4.16 12.15
CA LYS A 20 -6.30 5.38 11.67
C LYS A 20 -5.93 5.32 10.19
N ALA A 21 -6.27 4.23 9.51
CA ALA A 21 -5.96 4.06 8.10
C ALA A 21 -6.87 4.97 7.25
N LYS A 22 -6.32 5.40 6.11
CA LYS A 22 -7.07 6.16 5.11
C LYS A 22 -7.43 5.24 3.96
N CYS A 23 -8.71 5.12 3.65
CA CYS A 23 -9.15 4.39 2.46
C CYS A 23 -8.73 5.13 1.19
N LEU A 24 -8.39 4.36 0.15
CA LEU A 24 -8.09 4.88 -1.18
C LEU A 24 -9.16 4.42 -2.16
N MET A 25 -9.54 5.31 -3.07
CA MET A 25 -10.35 4.97 -4.22
C MET A 25 -9.51 4.28 -5.30
N ASN A 26 -10.15 3.50 -6.15
CA ASN A 26 -9.48 2.82 -7.26
C ASN A 26 -8.69 3.78 -8.17
N CYS A 27 -9.23 4.97 -8.45
CA CYS A 27 -8.53 5.98 -9.25
C CYS A 27 -7.29 6.54 -8.54
N GLU A 28 -7.34 6.71 -7.21
CA GLU A 28 -6.18 7.14 -6.41
C GLU A 28 -5.10 6.05 -6.42
N VAL A 29 -5.49 4.79 -6.28
CA VAL A 29 -4.58 3.63 -6.36
C VAL A 29 -3.90 3.58 -7.72
N ALA A 30 -4.62 3.76 -8.82
CA ALA A 30 -4.06 3.75 -10.16
C ALA A 30 -2.95 4.80 -10.34
N VAL A 31 -3.21 6.05 -9.93
CA VAL A 31 -2.24 7.15 -10.02
C VAL A 31 -1.00 6.89 -9.16
N ILE A 32 -1.18 6.39 -7.94
CA ILE A 32 -0.05 6.09 -7.04
C ILE A 32 0.82 4.97 -7.62
N LEU A 33 0.21 3.92 -8.18
CA LEU A 33 0.94 2.78 -8.74
C LEU A 33 1.69 3.16 -10.02
N GLU A 34 1.10 3.97 -10.90
CA GLU A 34 1.76 4.50 -12.09
C GLU A 34 2.99 5.32 -11.71
N HIS A 35 2.85 6.26 -10.78
CA HIS A 35 3.97 7.08 -10.33
C HIS A 35 5.10 6.25 -9.68
N LYS A 36 4.74 5.25 -8.86
CA LYS A 36 5.73 4.34 -8.26
C LYS A 36 6.44 3.51 -9.32
N TYR A 37 5.73 3.06 -10.35
CA TYR A 37 6.32 2.32 -11.46
C TYR A 37 7.34 3.18 -12.22
N GLU A 38 7.01 4.42 -12.53
CA GLU A 38 7.92 5.37 -13.18
C GLU A 38 9.19 5.63 -12.34
N GLN A 39 9.06 5.81 -11.02
CA GLN A 39 10.21 5.96 -10.13
C GLN A 39 11.13 4.74 -10.16
N LEU A 40 10.55 3.53 -10.16
CA LEU A 40 11.33 2.29 -10.23
C LEU A 40 12.07 2.14 -11.57
N GLN A 41 11.43 2.52 -12.68
CA GLN A 41 12.08 2.53 -14.00
C GLN A 41 13.25 3.52 -14.04
N GLN A 42 13.07 4.73 -13.50
CA GLN A 42 14.15 5.73 -13.42
C GLN A 42 15.32 5.26 -12.54
N MET A 43 15.04 4.59 -11.42
CA MET A 43 16.08 4.04 -10.56
C MET A 43 16.83 2.86 -11.19
N SER A 44 16.16 2.05 -12.03
CA SER A 44 16.82 0.97 -12.76
C SER A 44 17.73 1.47 -13.89
N ASP A 45 17.42 2.65 -14.44
CA ASP A 45 18.19 3.27 -15.51
C ASP A 45 19.37 4.12 -15.02
N ASP A 46 19.56 4.26 -13.69
CA ASP A 46 20.69 4.98 -13.10
C ASP A 46 21.90 4.03 -12.94
N PRO A 47 22.96 4.13 -13.78
CA PRO A 47 24.11 3.23 -13.74
C PRO A 47 24.90 3.32 -12.43
N LEU A 48 24.70 4.39 -11.65
CA LEU A 48 25.36 4.64 -10.37
C LEU A 48 24.75 3.86 -9.20
N ASN A 49 23.55 3.29 -9.35
CA ASN A 49 22.83 2.61 -8.26
C ASN A 49 23.02 1.07 -8.28
N GLN A 50 23.77 0.52 -9.24
CA GLN A 50 24.04 -0.93 -9.34
C GLN A 50 25.20 -1.43 -8.46
N VAL A 51 25.88 -0.56 -7.70
CA VAL A 51 27.00 -0.98 -6.85
C VAL A 51 26.86 -0.39 -5.44
N SER A 52 26.14 -1.08 -4.59
CA SER A 52 26.48 -1.13 -3.16
C SER A 52 26.02 -2.47 -2.59
N GLN A 53 26.91 -3.46 -2.64
CA GLN A 53 26.90 -4.61 -1.73
C GLN A 53 27.73 -4.28 -0.50
#